data_AF-A0A7C3DHY7-F1
#
_entry.id   AF-A0A7C3DHY7-F1
#
_cell.length_a   1.000
_cell.length_b   1.000
_cell.length_c   1.000
_cell.angle_alpha   90.00
_cell.angle_beta   90.00
_cell.angle_gamma   90.00
#
_symmetry.space_group_name_H-M   'P 1'
#
loop_
_entity.id
_entity.type
_entity.pdbx_description
1 polymer ?
#
loop_
_entity_poly.entity_id
_entity_poly.type
_entity_poly.pdbx_seq_one_letter_code
_entity_poly.pdbx_strand_id
1 'polypeptide(L)'
;MPDFDVAVVGAGHNALVTAAYLAQAGYRVGVFEQRRVPGGAVSTIDYEGFRFDLGGSAHILIRLTPIVDELELHKYGLEYLELDPLFHASDARESWFVWRDPERTAAELDERYPG
;
A
#
# COMPACT_ATOMS: atom_id res chain seq x y z
N MET A 1 -24.22 -11.04 23.50
CA MET A 1 -22.94 -10.59 22.87
C MET A 1 -23.10 -10.73 21.38
N PRO A 2 -22.48 -9.88 20.55
CA PRO A 2 -22.59 -10.09 19.11
C PRO A 2 -21.90 -11.41 18.76
N ASP A 3 -22.49 -12.11 17.80
CA ASP A 3 -22.23 -13.53 17.56
C ASP A 3 -21.06 -13.69 16.57
N PHE A 4 -19.84 -13.45 17.05
CA PHE A 4 -18.59 -13.63 16.31
C PHE A 4 -17.69 -14.66 16.99
N ASP A 5 -16.97 -15.42 16.16
CA ASP A 5 -16.00 -16.43 16.57
C ASP A 5 -14.63 -15.79 16.86
N VAL A 6 -14.31 -14.69 16.17
CA VAL A 6 -13.06 -13.93 16.35
C VAL A 6 -13.36 -12.43 16.45
N ALA A 7 -12.79 -11.77 17.45
CA ALA A 7 -12.79 -10.31 17.57
C ALA A 7 -11.40 -9.75 17.24
N VAL A 8 -11.35 -8.84 16.26
CA VAL A 8 -10.14 -8.11 15.84
C VAL A 8 -10.26 -6.67 16.35
N VAL A 9 -9.27 -6.21 17.10
CA VAL A 9 -9.23 -4.85 17.64
C VAL A 9 -8.23 -4.02 16.84
N GLY A 10 -8.73 -2.91 16.29
CA GLY A 10 -8.06 -2.07 15.31
C GLY A 10 -8.42 -2.46 13.87
N ALA A 11 -8.61 -1.46 13.01
CA ALA A 11 -8.87 -1.62 11.58
C ALA A 11 -7.72 -1.08 10.72
N GLY A 12 -6.47 -1.32 11.14
CA GLY A 12 -5.29 -1.10 10.28
C GLY A 12 -5.21 -2.12 9.15
N HIS A 13 -4.44 -1.82 8.09
CA HIS A 13 -4.30 -2.71 6.92
C HIS A 13 -3.96 -4.16 7.28
N ASN A 14 -3.01 -4.39 8.20
CA ASN A 14 -2.67 -5.76 8.65
C ASN A 14 -3.84 -6.46 9.34
N ALA A 15 -4.56 -5.74 10.20
CA ALA A 15 -5.71 -6.28 10.91
C ALA A 15 -6.86 -6.62 9.95
N LEU A 16 -7.09 -5.77 8.95
CA LEU A 16 -8.09 -5.98 7.90
C LEU A 16 -7.73 -7.15 6.98
N VAL A 17 -6.46 -7.31 6.60
CA VAL A 17 -5.99 -8.47 5.84
C VAL A 17 -6.22 -9.75 6.64
N THR A 18 -5.81 -9.79 7.91
CA THR A 18 -6.06 -10.95 8.79
C THR A 18 -7.54 -11.25 8.92
N ALA A 19 -8.38 -10.24 9.14
CA ALA A 19 -9.83 -10.40 9.24
C ALA A 19 -10.44 -10.95 7.94
N ALA A 20 -9.96 -10.50 6.77
CA ALA A 20 -10.41 -10.97 5.47
C ALA A 20 -10.10 -12.47 5.27
N TYR A 21 -8.87 -12.90 5.59
CA TYR A 21 -8.52 -14.32 5.51
C TYR A 21 -9.32 -15.20 6.49
N LEU A 22 -9.53 -14.73 7.72
CA LEU A 22 -10.37 -15.44 8.68
C LEU A 22 -11.82 -15.56 8.21
N ALA A 23 -12.37 -14.49 7.62
CA ALA A 23 -13.71 -14.53 7.04
C ALA A 23 -13.77 -15.49 5.84
N GLN A 24 -12.75 -15.51 4.97
CA GLN A 24 -12.65 -16.44 3.83
C GLN A 24 -12.55 -17.90 4.30
N ALA A 25 -11.93 -18.15 5.46
CA ALA A 25 -11.88 -19.45 6.11
C ALA A 25 -13.20 -19.85 6.81
N GLY A 26 -14.23 -18.99 6.78
CA GLY A 26 -15.58 -19.28 7.28
C GLY A 26 -15.86 -18.83 8.72
N TYR A 27 -14.94 -18.11 9.37
CA TYR A 27 -15.17 -17.56 10.70
C TYR A 27 -16.06 -16.30 10.64
N ARG A 28 -16.90 -16.11 11.65
CA ARG A 28 -17.61 -14.84 11.86
C ARG A 28 -16.67 -13.89 12.58
N VAL A 29 -16.18 -12.88 11.87
CA VAL A 29 -15.17 -11.94 12.40
C VAL A 29 -15.82 -10.60 12.71
N GLY A 30 -15.65 -10.11 13.93
CA GLY A 30 -15.98 -8.73 14.32
C GLY A 30 -14.73 -7.87 14.36
N VAL A 31 -14.68 -6.79 13.57
CA VAL A 31 -13.57 -5.81 13.59
C VAL A 31 -14.03 -4.55 14.31
N PHE A 32 -13.24 -4.09 15.29
CA PHE A 32 -13.56 -2.95 16.13
C PHE A 32 -12.50 -1.88 16.01
N GLU A 33 -12.88 -0.69 15.56
CA GLU A 33 -11.99 0.47 15.41
C GLU A 33 -12.49 1.62 16.28
N GLN A 34 -11.56 2.31 16.94
CA GLN A 34 -11.87 3.46 17.78
C GLN A 34 -12.09 4.73 16.92
N ARG A 35 -11.35 4.85 15.82
CA ARG A 35 -11.48 5.96 14.86
C ARG A 35 -12.76 5.81 14.02
N ARG A 36 -13.18 6.92 13.42
CA ARG A 36 -14.34 6.95 12.51
C ARG A 36 -14.06 6.34 11.14
N VAL A 37 -12.78 6.17 10.79
CA VAL A 37 -12.34 5.64 9.50
C VAL A 37 -11.38 4.47 9.72
N PRO A 38 -11.48 3.40 8.92
CA PRO A 38 -10.49 2.33 8.91
C PRO A 38 -9.20 2.76 8.20
N GLY A 39 -8.19 1.92 8.24
CA GLY A 39 -6.90 2.10 7.54
C GLY A 39 -5.71 2.24 8.50
N GLY A 40 -5.93 2.63 9.76
CA GLY A 40 -4.86 2.77 10.74
C GLY A 40 -3.77 3.74 10.26
N ALA A 41 -2.53 3.28 10.18
CA ALA A 41 -1.39 4.08 9.72
C ALA A 41 -1.45 4.48 8.23
N VAL A 42 -2.26 3.79 7.42
CA VAL A 42 -2.41 4.04 5.98
C VAL A 42 -3.80 4.61 5.65
N SER A 43 -4.41 5.29 6.63
CA SER A 43 -5.70 5.97 6.41
C SER A 43 -5.50 7.28 5.68
N THR A 44 -6.43 7.59 4.79
CA THR A 44 -6.52 8.88 4.12
C THR A 44 -7.47 9.79 4.90
N ILE A 45 -7.08 11.06 5.10
CA ILE A 45 -7.92 12.09 5.68
C ILE A 45 -8.15 13.22 4.69
N ASP A 46 -9.31 13.87 4.79
CA ASP A 46 -9.61 15.11 4.10
C ASP A 46 -9.17 16.30 4.95
N TYR A 47 -8.40 17.21 4.36
CA TYR A 47 -8.00 18.47 4.96
C TYR A 47 -8.01 19.57 3.91
N GLU A 48 -8.83 20.61 4.15
CA GLU A 48 -8.96 21.79 3.26
C GLU A 48 -9.23 21.46 1.78
N GLY A 49 -10.01 20.39 1.52
CA GLY A 49 -10.35 19.96 0.16
C GLY A 49 -9.30 19.08 -0.51
N PHE A 50 -8.22 18.75 0.19
CA PHE A 50 -7.18 17.82 -0.24
C PHE A 50 -7.25 16.51 0.53
N ARG A 51 -6.80 15.42 -0.09
CA ARG A 51 -6.65 14.12 0.54
C ARG A 51 -5.21 13.89 0.94
N PHE A 52 -4.98 13.63 2.22
CA PHE A 52 -3.67 13.32 2.77
C PHE A 52 -3.64 11.88 3.27
N ASP A 53 -2.69 11.12 2.76
CA ASP A 53 -2.30 9.87 3.38
C ASP A 53 -1.42 10.16 4.62
N LEU A 54 -1.70 9.48 5.74
CA LEU A 54 -1.01 9.71 7.01
C LEU A 54 0.30 8.91 7.19
N GLY A 55 0.59 7.95 6.32
CA GLY A 55 1.73 7.03 6.52
C GLY A 55 1.85 5.85 5.54
N GLY A 56 0.91 5.67 4.62
CA GLY A 56 1.04 4.87 3.41
C GLY A 56 1.82 5.61 2.31
N SER A 57 3.14 5.58 2.39
CA SER A 57 4.00 6.22 1.37
C SER A 57 4.02 5.46 0.04
N ALA A 58 4.08 4.12 0.06
CA ALA A 58 4.12 3.31 -1.15
C ALA A 58 3.70 1.85 -0.92
N HIS A 59 2.94 1.28 -1.87
CA HIS A 59 2.57 -0.15 -1.91
C HIS A 59 3.66 -1.01 -2.59
N ILE A 60 4.92 -0.83 -2.21
CA ILE A 60 6.04 -1.58 -2.81
C ILE A 60 6.07 -3.02 -2.30
N LEU A 61 6.08 -3.21 -0.97
CA LEU A 61 6.28 -4.53 -0.37
C LEU A 61 5.05 -5.44 -0.47
N ILE A 62 3.84 -4.88 -0.40
CA ILE A 62 2.61 -5.68 -0.51
C ILE A 62 2.50 -6.38 -1.87
N ARG A 63 3.09 -5.81 -2.93
CA ARG A 63 3.17 -6.43 -4.27
C ARG A 63 4.09 -7.66 -4.31
N LEU A 64 4.93 -7.85 -3.31
CA LEU A 64 5.75 -9.06 -3.16
C LEU A 64 4.99 -10.19 -2.45
N THR A 65 3.71 -9.98 -2.12
CA THR A 65 2.85 -10.95 -1.44
C THR A 65 1.67 -11.33 -2.34
N PRO A 66 1.08 -12.52 -2.15
CA PRO A 66 -0.10 -12.93 -2.93
C PRO A 66 -1.40 -12.27 -2.44
N ILE A 67 -1.35 -11.41 -1.42
CA ILE A 67 -2.53 -10.89 -0.70
C ILE A 67 -3.53 -10.19 -1.63
N VAL A 68 -3.03 -9.38 -2.57
CA VAL A 68 -3.90 -8.64 -3.50
C VAL A 68 -4.71 -9.58 -4.38
N ASP A 69 -4.07 -10.66 -4.83
CA ASP A 69 -4.67 -11.63 -5.75
C ASP A 69 -5.57 -12.62 -5.00
N GLU A 70 -5.11 -13.16 -3.87
CA GLU A 70 -5.87 -14.10 -3.04
C GLU A 70 -7.15 -13.50 -2.47
N LEU A 71 -7.12 -12.21 -2.09
CA LEU A 71 -8.29 -11.47 -1.63
C LEU A 71 -9.05 -10.79 -2.77
N GLU A 72 -8.59 -10.95 -4.02
CA GLU A 72 -9.21 -10.42 -5.24
C GLU A 72 -9.56 -8.93 -5.13
N LEU A 73 -8.66 -8.12 -4.55
CA LEU A 73 -8.97 -6.73 -4.14
C LEU A 73 -9.39 -5.82 -5.31
N HIS A 74 -8.98 -6.16 -6.53
CA HIS A 74 -9.40 -5.49 -7.76
C HIS A 74 -10.94 -5.50 -7.93
N LYS A 75 -11.63 -6.56 -7.48
CA LYS A 75 -13.11 -6.64 -7.51
C LYS A 75 -13.78 -5.64 -6.58
N TYR A 76 -13.04 -5.14 -5.59
CA TYR A 76 -13.50 -4.18 -4.59
C TYR A 76 -12.97 -2.76 -4.86
N GLY A 77 -12.43 -2.51 -6.07
CA GLY A 77 -12.00 -1.19 -6.51
C GLY A 77 -10.56 -0.82 -6.19
N LEU A 78 -9.72 -1.77 -5.77
CA LEU A 78 -8.27 -1.51 -5.70
C LEU A 78 -7.69 -1.40 -7.11
N GLU A 79 -7.25 -0.20 -7.46
CA GLU A 79 -6.52 0.08 -8.68
C GLU A 79 -5.11 0.56 -8.33
N TYR A 80 -4.14 0.11 -9.12
CA TYR A 80 -2.76 0.53 -8.98
C TYR A 80 -2.37 1.52 -10.06
N LEU A 81 -1.82 2.65 -9.64
CA LEU A 81 -1.10 3.55 -10.53
C LEU A 81 0.34 3.05 -10.66
N GLU A 82 0.70 2.70 -11.89
CA GLU A 82 2.04 2.30 -12.25
C GLU A 82 2.93 3.55 -12.40
N LEU A 83 3.90 3.71 -11.49
CA LEU A 83 4.82 4.83 -11.50
C LEU A 83 6.05 4.51 -12.35
N ASP A 84 6.37 5.39 -13.29
CA ASP A 84 7.60 5.33 -14.08
C ASP A 84 8.03 6.76 -14.46
N PRO A 85 9.09 7.32 -13.86
CA PRO A 85 10.06 6.66 -12.97
C PRO A 85 9.53 6.38 -11.55
N LEU A 86 10.13 5.39 -10.87
CA LEU A 86 9.83 5.01 -9.48
C LEU A 86 10.37 6.03 -8.46
N PHE A 87 11.57 6.55 -8.70
CA PHE A 87 12.20 7.52 -7.81
C PHE A 87 12.88 8.62 -8.61
N HIS A 88 12.91 9.81 -8.02
CA HIS A 88 13.75 10.93 -8.40
C HIS A 88 14.80 11.13 -7.32
N ALA A 89 16.04 11.40 -7.72
CA ALA A 89 17.11 11.77 -6.83
C ALA A 89 17.95 12.89 -7.45
N SER A 90 18.52 13.74 -6.60
CA SER A 90 19.29 14.90 -7.03
C SER A 90 20.27 15.33 -5.95
N ASP A 91 21.42 15.86 -6.38
CA ASP A 91 22.41 16.55 -5.54
C ASP A 91 22.30 18.09 -5.63
N ALA A 92 21.15 18.58 -6.10
CA ALA A 92 20.85 19.98 -6.45
C ALA A 92 21.61 20.54 -7.68
N ARG A 93 22.46 19.74 -8.34
CA ARG A 93 23.10 20.10 -9.61
C ARG A 93 22.55 19.27 -10.75
N GLU A 94 22.34 18.00 -10.50
CA GLU A 94 21.86 17.03 -11.46
C GLU A 94 20.67 16.25 -10.88
N SER A 95 19.78 15.77 -11.75
CA SER A 95 18.62 14.96 -11.37
C SER A 95 18.66 13.65 -12.11
N TRP A 96 18.68 12.53 -11.41
CA TRP A 96 18.58 11.19 -11.98
C TRP A 96 17.33 10.49 -11.49
N PHE A 97 16.94 9.46 -12.22
CA PHE A 97 15.72 8.72 -11.98
C PHE A 97 16.00 7.23 -11.83
N VAL A 98 15.20 6.56 -11.02
CA VAL A 98 15.13 5.10 -10.99
C VAL A 98 13.91 4.71 -11.81
N TRP A 99 14.14 4.10 -12.96
CA TRP A 99 13.07 3.59 -13.82
C TRP A 99 12.62 2.22 -13.31
N ARG A 100 11.41 1.81 -13.71
CA ARG A 100 10.99 0.42 -13.46
C ARG A 100 11.86 -0.59 -14.19
N ASP A 101 12.33 -0.22 -15.37
CA ASP A 101 13.30 -0.99 -16.13
C ASP A 101 14.70 -0.84 -15.50
N PRO A 102 15.27 -1.92 -14.92
CA PRO A 102 16.59 -1.86 -14.31
C PRO A 102 17.70 -1.63 -15.35
N GLU A 103 17.53 -2.09 -16.59
CA GLU A 103 18.53 -1.90 -17.66
C GLU A 103 18.58 -0.44 -18.08
N ARG A 104 17.41 0.21 -18.23
CA ARG A 104 17.34 1.65 -18.48
C ARG A 104 17.98 2.46 -17.36
N THR A 105 17.73 2.08 -16.11
CA THR A 105 18.35 2.74 -14.95
C THR A 105 19.87 2.60 -14.99
N ALA A 106 20.39 1.38 -15.23
CA ALA A 106 21.82 1.13 -15.32
C ALA A 106 22.47 1.92 -16.46
N ALA A 107 21.86 1.93 -17.65
CA ALA A 107 22.39 2.63 -18.82
C ALA A 107 22.45 4.16 -18.61
N GLU A 108 21.40 4.76 -18.04
CA GLU A 108 21.40 6.21 -17.77
C GLU A 108 22.42 6.59 -16.69
N LEU A 109 22.61 5.73 -15.67
CA LEU A 109 23.64 5.94 -14.65
C LEU A 109 25.06 5.77 -15.22
N ASP A 110 25.31 4.78 -16.07
CA ASP A 110 26.61 4.54 -16.71
C ASP A 110 26.99 5.67 -17.69
N GLU A 111 26.03 6.16 -18.48
CA GLU A 111 26.24 7.32 -19.37
C GLU A 111 26.64 8.57 -18.56
N ARG A 112 26.05 8.76 -17.38
CA ARG A 112 26.24 9.97 -16.58
C ARG A 112 27.43 9.87 -15.61
N TYR A 113 27.67 8.69 -15.05
CA TYR A 113 28.69 8.43 -14.05
C TYR A 113 29.55 7.21 -14.47
N PRO A 114 30.33 7.32 -15.55
CA PRO A 114 31.10 6.20 -16.08
C PRO A 114 32.22 5.78 -15.10
N GLY A 115 32.29 4.48 -14.77
CA GLY A 115 33.32 3.89 -13.89
C GLY A 115 32.83 2.68 -13.11
#